data_AF-A0A7X7TCZ3-F1
#
_entry.id   AF-A0A7X7TCZ3-F1
#
_cell.length_a   1.000
_cell.length_b   1.000
_cell.length_c   1.000
_cell.angle_alpha   90.00
_cell.angle_beta   90.00
_cell.angle_gamma   90.00
#
_symmetry.space_group_name_H-M   'P 1'
#
loop_
_entity.id
_entity.type
_entity.pdbx_description
1 polymer ?
#
loop_
_entity_poly.entity_id
_entity_poly.type
_entity_poly.pdbx_seq_one_letter_code
_entity_poly.pdbx_strand_id
1 'polypeptide(L)' 'MKAKDKEQILSEFDTMRDIEESARDFYRQIVVDPRVESSEIKQVFGRIAEDEQRHIEIVDRILHIVRTSL' A
#
# COMPACT_ATOMS: atom_id res chain seq x y z
N MET A 1 20.37 18.97 0.70
CA MET A 1 19.58 18.07 -0.18
C MET A 1 19.13 18.88 -1.39
N LYS A 2 19.35 18.39 -2.61
CA LYS A 2 18.68 18.96 -3.80
C LYS A 2 17.18 18.64 -3.69
N ALA A 3 16.31 19.56 -4.08
CA ALA A 3 14.90 19.27 -4.26
C ALA A 3 14.77 18.14 -5.29
N LYS A 4 13.92 17.14 -5.02
CA LYS A 4 13.59 16.11 -6.00
C LYS A 4 12.80 16.75 -7.12
N ASP A 5 13.10 16.40 -8.36
CA ASP A 5 12.28 16.81 -9.48
C ASP A 5 10.96 16.01 -9.51
N LYS A 6 9.99 16.47 -10.31
CA LYS A 6 8.66 15.86 -10.40
C LYS A 6 8.72 14.38 -10.77
N GLU A 7 9.62 13.99 -11.68
CA GLU A 7 9.75 12.61 -12.14
C GLU A 7 10.26 11.69 -11.03
N GLN A 8 11.23 12.16 -10.25
CA GLN A 8 11.72 11.44 -9.06
C GLN A 8 10.61 11.24 -8.02
N ILE A 9 9.80 12.27 -7.76
CA ILE A 9 8.67 12.17 -6.82
C ILE A 9 7.67 11.11 -7.31
N LEU A 10 7.28 11.15 -8.59
CA LEU A 10 6.34 10.19 -9.16
C LEU A 10 6.88 8.75 -9.08
N SER A 11 8.15 8.54 -9.47
CA SER A 11 8.77 7.22 -9.45
C SER A 11 8.83 6.62 -8.04
N GLU A 12 9.09 7.44 -7.02
CA GLU A 12 9.14 6.96 -5.64
C GLU A 12 7.76 6.60 -5.12
N PHE A 13 6.74 7.41 -5.41
CA PHE A 13 5.37 7.11 -4.99
C PHE A 13 4.77 5.92 -5.75
N ASP A 14 5.08 5.74 -7.04
CA ASP A 14 4.68 4.53 -7.77
C ASP A 14 5.33 3.28 -7.12
N THR A 15 6.61 3.36 -6.74
CA THR A 15 7.28 2.26 -6.01
C THR A 15 6.63 1.99 -4.65
N MET A 16 6.30 3.03 -3.89
CA MET A 16 5.61 2.86 -2.60
C MET A 16 4.25 2.20 -2.80
N ARG A 17 3.48 2.64 -3.80
CA ARG A 17 2.17 2.05 -4.12
C ARG A 17 2.27 0.55 -4.36
N ASP A 18 3.26 0.11 -5.14
CA ASP A 18 3.48 -1.30 -5.46
C ASP A 18 3.84 -2.13 -4.22
N ILE A 19 4.61 -1.56 -3.29
CA ILE A 19 4.94 -2.19 -2.01
C ILE A 19 3.68 -2.37 -1.16
N GLU A 20 2.87 -1.32 -1.02
CA GLU A 20 1.61 -1.38 -0.25
C GLU A 20 0.63 -2.40 -0.85
N GLU A 21 0.51 -2.42 -2.19
CA GLU A 21 -0.32 -3.40 -2.91
C GLU A 21 0.15 -4.83 -2.69
N SER A 22 1.47 -5.09 -2.79
CA SER A 22 2.03 -6.40 -2.52
C SER A 22 1.82 -6.84 -1.06
N ALA A 23 1.97 -5.93 -0.10
CA ALA A 23 1.78 -6.22 1.33
C ALA A 23 0.31 -6.55 1.63
N ARG A 24 -0.61 -5.72 1.14
CA ARG A 24 -2.07 -5.94 1.23
C ARG A 24 -2.46 -7.33 0.75
N ASP A 25 -2.00 -7.70 -0.44
CA ASP A 25 -2.39 -8.95 -1.09
C ASP A 25 -1.80 -10.16 -0.35
N PHE A 26 -0.55 -10.06 0.11
CA PHE A 26 0.06 -11.07 0.97
C PHE A 26 -0.73 -11.28 2.27
N TYR A 27 -1.12 -10.20 2.95
CA TYR A 27 -1.91 -10.30 4.17
C TYR A 27 -3.30 -10.90 3.91
N ARG A 28 -3.97 -10.51 2.82
CA ARG A 28 -5.26 -11.12 2.41
C ARG A 28 -5.14 -12.61 2.12
N GLN A 29 -4.04 -13.06 1.52
CA GLN A 29 -3.79 -14.48 1.27
C GLN A 29 -3.72 -15.26 2.59
N ILE A 30 -3.08 -14.71 3.63
CA ILE A 30 -3.02 -15.35 4.96
C ILE A 30 -4.41 -15.46 5.60
N VAL A 31 -5.27 -14.44 5.43
CA VAL A 31 -6.63 -14.45 5.98
C VAL A 31 -7.49 -15.58 5.41
N VAL A 32 -7.33 -15.88 4.12
CA VAL A 32 -8.12 -16.92 3.43
C VAL A 32 -7.44 -18.29 3.41
N ASP A 33 -6.20 -18.41 3.90
CA ASP A 33 -5.46 -19.67 3.93
C ASP A 33 -6.12 -20.66 4.89
N PRO A 34 -6.57 -21.84 4.42
CA PRO A 34 -7.19 -22.84 5.28
C PRO A 34 -6.22 -23.45 6.30
N ARG A 35 -4.89 -23.30 6.12
CA ARG A 35 -3.89 -23.77 7.09
C ARG A 35 -3.78 -22.87 8.32
N VAL A 36 -4.31 -21.65 8.24
CA VAL A 36 -4.35 -20.70 9.36
C VAL A 36 -5.68 -20.87 10.08
N GLU A 37 -5.67 -21.56 11.21
CA GLU A 37 -6.92 -21.83 11.96
C GLU A 37 -7.23 -20.74 12.99
N SER A 38 -6.22 -20.02 13.48
CA SER A 38 -6.41 -18.99 14.50
C SER A 38 -7.20 -17.79 13.96
N SER A 39 -8.38 -17.57 14.53
CA SER A 39 -9.22 -16.41 14.23
C SER A 39 -8.54 -15.09 14.61
N GLU A 40 -7.71 -15.10 15.66
CA GLU A 40 -6.94 -13.92 16.07
C GLU A 40 -5.90 -13.54 15.01
N ILE A 41 -5.17 -14.52 14.48
CA ILE A 41 -4.23 -14.30 13.37
C ILE A 41 -4.96 -13.72 12.17
N LYS A 42 -6.07 -14.36 11.74
CA LYS A 42 -6.87 -13.86 10.62
C LYS A 42 -7.36 -12.43 10.85
N GLN A 43 -7.76 -12.09 12.07
CA GLN A 43 -8.21 -10.74 12.39
C GLN A 43 -7.06 -9.72 12.31
N VAL A 44 -5.89 -10.02 12.86
CA VAL A 44 -4.74 -9.11 12.81
C VAL A 44 -4.27 -8.89 11.36
N PHE A 45 -4.12 -9.96 10.59
CA PHE A 45 -3.74 -9.87 9.17
C PHE A 45 -4.80 -9.17 8.32
N GLY A 46 -6.09 -9.37 8.63
CA GLY A 46 -7.18 -8.64 7.97
C GLY A 46 -7.11 -7.14 8.22
N ARG A 47 -6.88 -6.73 9.47
CA ARG A 47 -6.75 -5.31 9.83
C ARG A 47 -5.57 -4.64 9.13
N ILE A 48 -4.39 -5.24 9.16
CA ILE A 48 -3.24 -4.63 8.47
C ILE A 48 -3.43 -4.59 6.95
N ALA A 49 -4.13 -5.56 6.35
CA ALA A 49 -4.49 -5.48 4.93
C ALA A 49 -5.44 -4.31 4.62
N GLU A 50 -6.35 -3.97 5.53
CA GLU A 50 -7.21 -2.77 5.42
C GLU A 50 -6.39 -1.48 5.56
N ASP A 51 -5.35 -1.49 6.41
CA ASP A 51 -4.43 -0.37 6.58
C ASP A 51 -3.64 -0.12 5.29
N GLU A 52 -3.07 -1.15 4.67
CA GLU A 52 -2.35 -1.00 3.40
C GLU A 52 -3.27 -0.56 2.25
N GLN A 53 -4.53 -1.00 2.24
CA GLN A 53 -5.52 -0.48 1.29
C GLN A 53 -5.72 1.04 1.45
N ARG A 54 -5.76 1.54 2.69
CA ARG A 54 -5.85 2.99 2.96
C ARG A 54 -4.56 3.71 2.55
N HIS A 55 -3.39 3.10 2.72
CA HIS A 55 -2.13 3.67 2.22
C HIS A 55 -2.12 3.81 0.70
N ILE A 56 -2.56 2.79 -0.04
CA ILE A 56 -2.69 2.85 -1.52
C ILE A 56 -3.57 4.03 -1.93
N GLU A 57 -4.73 4.20 -1.30
CA GLU A 57 -5.65 5.31 -1.62
C GLU A 57 -5.02 6.69 -1.36
N ILE A 58 -4.22 6.82 -0.31
CA ILE A 58 -3.48 8.05 0.00
C ILE A 58 -2.39 8.29 -1.06
N VAL A 59 -1.62 7.27 -1.42
CA VAL A 59 -0.57 7.36 -2.45
C VAL A 59 -1.16 7.72 -3.81
N ASP A 60 -2.27 7.12 -4.20
CA ASP A 60 -2.98 7.45 -5.45
C ASP A 60 -3.41 8.92 -5.47
N ARG A 61 -3.88 9.47 -4.35
CA ARG A 61 -4.19 10.91 -4.22
C ARG A 61 -2.95 11.79 -4.35
N ILE A 62 -1.83 11.39 -3.73
CA ILE A 62 -0.57 12.13 -3.85
C ILE A 62 -0.10 12.14 -5.30
N LEU A 63 -0.08 10.98 -5.97
CA LEU A 63 0.27 10.86 -7.38
C LEU A 63 -0.61 11.76 -8.26
N HIS A 64 -1.91 11.79 -8.00
CA HIS A 64 -2.83 12.69 -8.71
C HIS A 64 -2.47 14.16 -8.52
N ILE A 65 -2.22 14.59 -7.28
CA ILE A 65 -1.81 15.97 -6.96
C ILE A 65 -0.51 16.32 -7.67
N VAL A 66 0.53 15.48 -7.56
CA VAL A 66 1.84 15.73 -8.19
C VAL A 66 1.70 15.80 -9.71
N ARG A 67 0.91 14.91 -10.33
CA ARG A 67 0.70 14.93 -11.79
C ARG A 67 0.02 16.23 -12.27
N THR A 68 -0.91 16.77 -11.48
CA THR A 68 -1.78 17.91 -11.87
C THR A 68 -1.29 19.28 -11.39
N SER A 69 -0.47 19.33 -10.33
CA SER A 69 -0.22 20.56 -9.58
C SER A 69 1.26 20.96 -9.48
N LEU A 70 2.19 20.08 -9.85
CA LEU A 70 3.64 20.33 -9.92
C LEU A 70 4.13 20.44 -11.37
#